data_AF-A0A1Z3NAX3-F1
#
_entry.id   AF-A0A1Z3NAX3-F1
#
_cell.length_a   1.000
_cell.length_b   1.000
_cell.length_c   1.000
_cell.angle_alpha   90.00
_cell.angle_beta   90.00
_cell.angle_gamma   90.00
#
_symmetry.space_group_name_H-M   'P 1'
#
loop_
_entity.id
_entity.type
_entity.pdbx_description
1 polymer ?
#
loop_
_entity_poly.entity_id
_entity_poly.type
_entity_poly.pdbx_seq_one_letter_code
_entity_poly.pdbx_strand_id
1 'polypeptide(L)'
;MRHWKVLLLALVAVTLPNCSQEASQLSTTVSPSRTYVINASAKSCITKRTEDSSNPSPNDVGAAFFQVQYLTIAWPNVQKTLIVASVRLKFQGPQFSGGSYVCEFAGDNLLALNDTWWTKGEAAVGGPEIASYKAPTDTAQRYTPAQSISMTCPIICGGLSASNSFQASGTVDIIGFSRDSTGELTPERTTGFISIESLGD
;
A
#
# COMPACT_ATOMS: atom_id res chain seq x y z
N MET A 1 62.45 -36.91 25.94
CA MET A 1 62.37 -35.45 26.22
C MET A 1 61.97 -34.79 24.91
N ARG A 2 60.92 -34.00 24.74
CA ARG A 2 59.96 -33.36 25.64
C ARG A 2 58.81 -32.92 24.72
N HIS A 3 57.57 -33.23 25.08
CA HIS A 3 56.36 -32.90 24.32
C HIS A 3 56.12 -31.39 24.25
N TRP A 4 55.67 -30.89 23.09
CA TRP A 4 54.84 -29.68 23.07
C TRP A 4 53.72 -29.83 22.03
N LYS A 5 52.52 -30.10 22.55
CA LYS A 5 51.25 -29.98 21.83
C LYS A 5 50.92 -28.49 21.77
N VAL A 6 50.83 -27.90 20.57
CA VAL A 6 50.16 -26.62 20.38
C VAL A 6 48.80 -26.93 19.77
N LEU A 7 47.78 -26.78 20.62
CA LEU A 7 46.37 -26.93 20.32
C LEU A 7 45.95 -25.74 19.45
N LEU A 8 45.72 -25.96 18.15
CA LEU A 8 45.08 -24.97 17.28
C LEU A 8 43.59 -24.91 17.63
N LEU A 9 43.18 -23.86 18.35
CA LEU A 9 41.78 -23.47 18.46
C LEU A 9 41.34 -22.94 17.09
N ALA A 10 40.59 -23.75 16.33
CA ALA A 10 39.91 -23.30 15.14
C ALA A 10 38.76 -22.38 15.55
N LEU A 11 38.88 -21.09 15.24
CA LEU A 11 37.79 -20.12 15.30
C LEU A 11 36.74 -20.54 14.26
N VAL A 12 35.67 -21.19 14.69
CA VAL A 12 34.48 -21.35 13.85
C VAL A 12 33.81 -19.98 13.80
N ALA A 13 34.14 -19.22 12.75
CA ALA A 13 33.37 -18.05 12.38
C ALA A 13 31.97 -18.53 11.99
N VAL A 14 31.01 -18.37 12.90
CA VAL A 14 29.59 -18.50 12.59
C VAL A 14 29.27 -17.39 11.60
N THR A 15 29.33 -17.71 10.30
CA THR A 15 28.73 -16.89 9.27
C THR A 15 27.23 -16.95 9.50
N LEU A 16 26.71 -15.98 10.25
CA LEU A 16 25.29 -15.65 10.21
C LEU A 16 24.95 -15.52 8.72
N PRO A 17 24.02 -16.32 8.18
CA PRO A 17 23.53 -16.04 6.85
C PRO A 17 22.98 -14.63 6.89
N ASN A 18 23.63 -13.73 6.15
CA ASN A 18 23.02 -12.48 5.75
C ASN A 18 21.61 -12.85 5.30
N CYS A 19 20.58 -12.39 6.01
CA CYS A 19 19.26 -12.28 5.44
C CYS A 19 19.42 -11.39 4.22
N SER A 20 19.66 -11.99 3.05
CA SER A 20 19.33 -11.36 1.80
C SER A 20 17.82 -11.18 1.87
N GLN A 21 17.38 -9.99 2.26
CA GLN A 21 16.02 -9.57 1.95
C GLN A 21 15.92 -9.72 0.44
N GLU A 22 15.23 -10.76 -0.02
CA GLU A 22 14.75 -10.82 -1.38
C GLU A 22 14.05 -9.49 -1.65
N ALA A 23 14.42 -8.83 -2.74
CA ALA A 23 13.76 -7.59 -3.13
C ALA A 23 12.25 -7.84 -3.11
N SER A 24 11.53 -7.05 -2.30
CA SER A 24 10.08 -7.17 -2.14
C SER A 24 9.45 -7.23 -3.52
N GLN A 25 8.85 -8.38 -3.83
CA GLN A 25 8.17 -8.65 -5.10
C GLN A 25 6.99 -7.68 -5.30
N LEU A 26 6.47 -7.14 -4.20
CA LEU A 26 5.41 -6.14 -4.17
C LEU A 26 5.90 -4.79 -4.71
N SER A 27 5.21 -4.29 -5.73
CA SER A 27 5.43 -2.95 -6.26
C SER A 27 4.14 -2.13 -6.23
N THR A 28 4.29 -0.81 -6.23
CA THR A 28 3.16 0.12 -6.20
C THR A 28 3.43 1.30 -7.09
N THR A 29 2.46 1.64 -7.92
CA THR A 29 2.50 2.80 -8.81
C THR A 29 1.33 3.73 -8.52
N VAL A 30 1.61 5.02 -8.62
CA VAL A 30 0.67 6.10 -8.30
C VAL A 30 0.56 7.00 -9.52
N SER A 31 -0.66 7.31 -9.96
CA SER A 31 -0.91 8.21 -11.08
C SER A 31 -2.12 9.14 -10.83
N PRO A 32 -2.00 10.44 -11.13
CA PRO A 32 -0.75 11.14 -11.42
C PRO A 32 0.19 11.14 -10.20
N SER A 33 1.50 11.18 -10.42
CA SER A 33 2.49 11.29 -9.33
C SER A 33 2.53 12.69 -8.70
N ARG A 34 1.80 13.65 -9.28
CA ARG A 34 1.55 14.98 -8.72
C ARG A 34 0.05 15.25 -8.67
N THR A 35 -0.44 15.73 -7.54
CA THR A 35 -1.83 16.15 -7.37
C THR A 35 -1.90 17.52 -6.69
N TYR A 36 -3.06 18.17 -6.79
CA TYR A 36 -3.26 19.52 -6.25
C TYR A 36 -4.13 19.49 -5.01
N VAL A 37 -3.83 20.39 -4.07
CA VAL A 37 -4.68 20.67 -2.92
C VAL A 37 -5.85 21.55 -3.37
N ILE A 38 -7.05 21.13 -3.02
CA ILE A 38 -8.32 21.79 -3.34
C ILE A 38 -8.89 22.32 -2.03
N ASN A 39 -9.09 23.64 -1.94
CA ASN A 39 -9.64 24.30 -0.76
C ASN A 39 -11.17 24.16 -0.68
N ALA A 40 -11.63 22.92 -0.52
CA ALA A 40 -13.03 22.56 -0.27
C ALA A 40 -13.07 21.30 0.59
N SER A 41 -14.23 20.92 1.12
CA SER A 41 -14.44 19.58 1.69
C SER A 41 -14.82 18.57 0.60
N ALA A 42 -14.63 17.29 0.87
CA ALA A 42 -14.93 16.22 -0.07
C ALA A 42 -15.66 15.05 0.60
N LYS A 43 -16.14 14.13 -0.23
CA LYS A 43 -16.79 12.89 0.21
C LYS A 43 -15.87 11.70 -0.05
N SER A 44 -15.57 10.93 0.99
CA SER A 44 -14.71 9.75 0.93
C SER A 44 -15.37 8.59 0.17
N CYS A 45 -14.56 7.58 -0.18
CA CYS A 45 -15.06 6.37 -0.82
C CYS A 45 -16.06 5.60 0.04
N ILE A 46 -15.80 5.47 1.35
CA ILE A 46 -16.71 4.74 2.23
C ILE A 46 -18.07 5.43 2.29
N THR A 47 -18.09 6.76 2.42
CA THR A 47 -19.34 7.53 2.47
C THR A 47 -20.11 7.44 1.15
N LYS A 48 -19.43 7.48 -0.01
CA LYS A 48 -20.08 7.24 -1.31
C LYS A 48 -20.66 5.83 -1.46
N ARG A 49 -20.09 4.83 -0.79
CA ARG A 49 -20.57 3.44 -0.86
C ARG A 49 -21.72 3.15 0.08
N THR A 50 -21.79 3.86 1.20
CA THR A 50 -22.80 3.64 2.24
C THR A 50 -23.90 4.68 2.22
N GLU A 51 -23.78 5.74 1.41
CA GLU A 51 -24.83 6.74 1.29
C GLU A 51 -26.10 6.17 0.68
N ASP A 52 -27.21 6.56 1.30
CA ASP A 52 -28.54 6.34 0.76
C ASP A 52 -28.81 7.43 -0.30
N SER A 53 -29.21 7.02 -1.51
CA SER A 53 -29.52 7.95 -2.61
C SER A 53 -30.72 8.86 -2.30
N SER A 54 -31.54 8.51 -1.31
CA SER A 54 -32.65 9.33 -0.82
C SER A 54 -32.25 10.36 0.25
N ASN A 55 -31.09 10.18 0.89
CA ASN A 55 -30.56 11.09 1.90
C ASN A 55 -29.03 11.16 1.82
N PRO A 56 -28.49 11.96 0.90
CA PRO A 56 -27.05 12.00 0.67
C PRO A 56 -26.32 12.54 1.88
N SER A 57 -25.38 11.75 2.41
CA SER A 57 -24.53 12.15 3.53
C SER A 57 -23.74 13.43 3.22
N PRO A 58 -23.44 14.27 4.23
CA PRO A 58 -22.56 15.42 4.05
C PRO A 58 -21.14 14.98 3.68
N ASN A 59 -20.32 15.95 3.27
CA ASN A 59 -18.88 15.75 3.09
C ASN A 59 -18.24 15.36 4.44
N ASP A 60 -17.47 14.29 4.44
CA ASP A 60 -16.80 13.70 5.61
C ASP A 60 -15.27 13.87 5.59
N VAL A 61 -14.71 14.29 4.45
CA VAL A 61 -13.31 14.69 4.34
C VAL A 61 -13.19 16.19 4.55
N GLY A 62 -12.39 16.57 5.55
CA GLY A 62 -12.13 17.97 5.91
C GLY A 62 -11.55 18.80 4.76
N ALA A 63 -11.65 20.13 4.90
CA ALA A 63 -11.20 21.07 3.88
C ALA A 63 -9.70 20.92 3.50
N ALA A 64 -9.29 21.53 2.40
CA ALA A 64 -7.94 21.41 1.84
C ALA A 64 -7.58 19.93 1.58
N PHE A 65 -8.34 19.30 0.67
CA PHE A 65 -8.11 17.91 0.29
C PHE A 65 -7.26 17.79 -0.96
N PHE A 66 -6.60 16.65 -1.12
CA PHE A 66 -6.04 16.20 -2.39
C PHE A 66 -6.52 14.77 -2.67
N GLN A 67 -6.44 14.39 -3.94
CA GLN A 67 -6.88 13.07 -4.38
C GLN A 67 -5.78 12.34 -5.15
N VAL A 68 -5.68 11.04 -4.89
CA VAL A 68 -4.89 10.11 -5.69
C VAL A 68 -5.85 9.30 -6.55
N GLN A 69 -5.83 9.59 -7.85
CA GLN A 69 -6.81 9.03 -8.79
C GLN A 69 -6.60 7.55 -9.03
N TYR A 70 -5.35 7.15 -9.23
CA TYR A 70 -4.99 5.77 -9.52
C TYR A 70 -3.86 5.33 -8.61
N LEU A 71 -4.14 4.29 -7.85
CA LEU A 71 -3.16 3.51 -7.11
C LEU A 71 -3.24 2.08 -7.62
N THR A 72 -2.10 1.57 -8.08
CA THR A 72 -1.99 0.20 -8.55
C THR A 72 -1.00 -0.56 -7.68
N ILE A 73 -1.43 -1.72 -7.18
CA ILE A 73 -0.61 -2.63 -6.40
C ILE A 73 -0.34 -3.86 -7.26
N ALA A 74 0.93 -4.14 -7.54
CA ALA A 74 1.35 -5.28 -8.34
C ALA A 74 2.09 -6.31 -7.48
N TRP A 75 1.60 -7.55 -7.54
CA TRP A 75 2.07 -8.70 -6.78
C TRP A 75 2.40 -9.85 -7.74
N PRO A 76 3.69 -10.06 -8.08
CA PRO A 76 4.13 -11.09 -9.00
C PRO A 76 4.18 -12.49 -8.38
N ASN A 77 4.05 -12.61 -7.06
CA ASN A 77 4.07 -13.91 -6.42
C ASN A 77 2.75 -14.66 -6.66
N VAL A 78 2.82 -15.77 -7.37
CA VAL A 78 1.66 -16.62 -7.65
C VAL A 78 1.47 -17.75 -6.63
N GLN A 79 2.42 -17.95 -5.74
CA GLN A 79 2.39 -19.00 -4.72
C GLN A 79 1.76 -18.52 -3.40
N LYS A 80 1.84 -17.21 -3.13
CA LYS A 80 1.27 -16.58 -1.94
C LYS A 80 0.19 -15.57 -2.32
N THR A 81 -0.77 -15.39 -1.42
CA THR A 81 -1.79 -14.34 -1.51
C THR A 81 -1.33 -13.14 -0.69
N LEU A 82 -1.26 -11.95 -1.27
CA LEU A 82 -1.05 -10.70 -0.55
C LEU A 82 -2.39 -10.23 0.04
N ILE A 83 -2.43 -10.08 1.36
CA ILE A 83 -3.52 -9.44 2.11
C ILE A 83 -3.07 -8.02 2.41
N VAL A 84 -3.78 -7.02 1.88
CA VAL A 84 -3.47 -5.61 2.13
C VAL A 84 -4.14 -5.21 3.44
N ALA A 85 -3.36 -4.75 4.40
CA ALA A 85 -3.85 -4.32 5.71
C ALA A 85 -4.09 -2.81 5.76
N SER A 86 -3.19 -2.02 5.17
CA SER A 86 -3.40 -0.59 5.02
C SER A 86 -2.67 0.03 3.84
N VAL A 87 -3.21 1.16 3.39
CA VAL A 87 -2.56 2.11 2.48
C VAL A 87 -2.32 3.40 3.26
N ARG A 88 -1.08 3.85 3.33
CA ARG A 88 -0.70 5.04 4.11
C ARG A 88 0.10 6.03 3.27
N LEU A 89 -0.44 7.24 3.15
CA LEU A 89 0.23 8.37 2.52
C LEU A 89 0.93 9.17 3.61
N LYS A 90 2.21 9.48 3.41
CA LYS A 90 3.02 10.26 4.35
C LYS A 90 3.69 11.40 3.63
N PHE A 91 3.62 12.58 4.21
CA PHE A 91 4.31 13.77 3.76
C PHE A 91 5.05 14.39 4.96
N GLN A 92 6.22 14.96 4.70
CA GLN A 92 7.00 15.67 5.69
C GLN A 92 7.31 17.08 5.19
N GLY A 93 7.32 18.04 6.11
CA GLY A 93 7.67 19.41 5.78
C GLY A 93 7.10 20.44 6.76
N PRO A 94 7.73 21.63 6.83
CA PRO A 94 7.34 22.70 7.75
C PRO A 94 5.93 23.26 7.49
N GLN A 95 5.37 23.04 6.30
CA GLN A 95 4.02 23.46 5.93
C GLN A 95 2.91 22.66 6.63
N PHE A 96 3.22 21.49 7.20
CA PHE A 96 2.24 20.68 7.92
C PHE A 96 2.32 20.96 9.42
N SER A 97 1.16 21.06 10.08
CA SER A 97 1.12 21.14 11.54
C SER A 97 1.81 19.92 12.17
N GLY A 98 2.82 20.15 13.00
CA GLY A 98 3.65 19.08 13.57
C GLY A 98 4.73 18.52 12.62
N GLY A 99 4.98 19.17 11.48
CA GLY A 99 6.06 18.84 10.55
C GLY A 99 5.82 17.60 9.67
N SER A 100 4.67 16.95 9.81
CA SER A 100 4.29 15.79 9.00
C SER A 100 2.78 15.70 8.83
N TYR A 101 2.37 15.03 7.76
CA TYR A 101 0.98 14.70 7.48
C TYR A 101 0.86 13.23 7.11
N VAL A 102 -0.10 12.54 7.71
CA VAL A 102 -0.36 11.12 7.46
C VAL A 102 -1.84 10.92 7.17
N CYS A 103 -2.13 10.22 6.08
CA CYS A 103 -3.48 9.82 5.69
C CYS A 103 -3.47 8.30 5.49
N GLU A 104 -4.27 7.57 6.27
CA GLU A 104 -4.25 6.11 6.31
C GLU A 104 -5.63 5.52 6.03
N PHE A 105 -5.66 4.49 5.20
CA PHE A 105 -6.83 3.70 4.86
C PHE A 105 -6.60 2.27 5.34
N ALA A 106 -7.43 1.82 6.28
CA ALA A 106 -7.45 0.47 6.83
C ALA A 106 -8.92 0.06 7.09
N GLY A 107 -9.17 -1.24 7.26
CA GLY A 107 -10.53 -1.76 7.48
C GLY A 107 -11.49 -1.33 6.35
N ASP A 108 -12.70 -0.89 6.71
CA ASP A 108 -13.73 -0.53 5.73
C ASP A 108 -13.31 0.62 4.79
N ASN A 109 -12.50 1.56 5.27
CA ASN A 109 -11.95 2.63 4.45
C ASN A 109 -11.04 2.09 3.34
N LEU A 110 -10.29 1.02 3.62
CA LEU A 110 -9.46 0.33 2.63
C LEU A 110 -10.33 -0.46 1.65
N LEU A 111 -11.31 -1.23 2.16
CA LEU A 111 -12.23 -2.00 1.31
C LEU A 111 -12.97 -1.10 0.33
N ALA A 112 -13.36 0.10 0.77
CA ALA A 112 -14.05 1.05 -0.06
C ALA A 112 -13.23 1.59 -1.26
N LEU A 113 -11.91 1.42 -1.28
CA LEU A 113 -11.08 1.87 -2.40
C LEU A 113 -11.23 1.00 -3.66
N ASN A 114 -11.73 -0.23 -3.54
CA ASN A 114 -11.87 -1.16 -4.66
C ASN A 114 -13.20 -1.92 -4.61
N ASP A 115 -13.92 -1.96 -5.73
CA ASP A 115 -15.26 -2.62 -5.79
C ASP A 115 -15.22 -4.11 -5.48
N THR A 116 -14.15 -4.79 -5.89
CA THR A 116 -13.99 -6.23 -5.60
C THR A 116 -13.77 -6.45 -4.12
N TRP A 117 -12.91 -5.64 -3.49
CA TRP A 117 -12.67 -5.72 -2.05
C TRP A 117 -13.91 -5.42 -1.25
N TRP A 118 -14.64 -4.36 -1.61
CA TRP A 118 -15.91 -4.01 -0.99
C TRP A 118 -16.93 -5.15 -1.07
N THR A 119 -17.09 -5.74 -2.25
CA THR A 119 -18.07 -6.82 -2.49
C THR A 119 -17.71 -8.09 -1.72
N LYS A 120 -16.41 -8.40 -1.61
CA LYS A 120 -15.93 -9.60 -0.91
C LYS A 120 -15.78 -9.42 0.60
N GLY A 121 -15.72 -8.18 1.08
CA GLY A 121 -15.40 -7.87 2.46
C GLY A 121 -13.92 -8.10 2.82
N GLU A 122 -13.03 -8.27 1.84
CA GLU A 122 -11.61 -8.51 2.07
C GLU A 122 -10.71 -7.85 1.01
N ALA A 123 -9.57 -7.29 1.46
CA ALA A 123 -8.55 -6.72 0.58
C ALA A 123 -7.43 -7.74 0.34
N ALA A 124 -7.49 -8.44 -0.80
CA ALA A 124 -6.51 -9.45 -1.19
C ALA A 124 -6.13 -9.37 -2.68
N VAL A 125 -4.90 -9.79 -3.00
CA VAL A 125 -4.30 -9.82 -4.34
C VAL A 125 -3.41 -11.07 -4.47
N GLY A 126 -3.46 -11.80 -5.59
CA GLY A 126 -2.57 -12.94 -5.83
C GLY A 126 -3.05 -14.31 -5.33
N GLY A 127 -2.28 -15.35 -5.66
CA GLY A 127 -2.44 -16.72 -5.16
C GLY A 127 -3.66 -17.51 -5.67
N PRO A 128 -3.65 -18.85 -5.53
CA PRO A 128 -4.73 -19.73 -6.01
C PRO A 128 -6.05 -19.61 -5.25
N GLU A 129 -6.11 -18.80 -4.18
CA GLU A 129 -7.24 -18.75 -3.25
C GLU A 129 -8.17 -17.54 -3.39
N ILE A 130 -8.10 -16.76 -4.48
CA ILE A 130 -9.16 -15.77 -4.76
C ILE A 130 -10.34 -16.46 -5.48
N ALA A 131 -10.77 -17.62 -4.94
CA ALA A 131 -11.97 -18.45 -5.18
C ALA A 131 -12.48 -18.76 -6.61
N SER A 132 -11.95 -18.22 -7.71
CA SER A 132 -12.47 -18.51 -9.06
C SER A 132 -11.46 -18.41 -10.20
N TYR A 133 -10.16 -18.28 -9.92
CA TYR A 133 -9.18 -18.37 -11.01
C TYR A 133 -9.04 -19.83 -11.43
N LYS A 134 -9.81 -20.26 -12.44
CA LYS A 134 -9.52 -21.53 -13.13
C LYS A 134 -8.10 -21.41 -13.66
N ALA A 135 -7.20 -22.24 -13.12
CA ALA A 135 -5.85 -22.36 -13.65
C ALA A 135 -5.94 -22.45 -15.18
N PRO A 136 -5.27 -21.57 -15.93
CA PRO A 136 -5.29 -21.61 -17.38
C PRO A 136 -4.87 -23.00 -17.86
N THR A 137 -5.72 -23.66 -18.65
CA THR A 137 -5.41 -25.00 -19.19
C THR A 137 -4.32 -24.95 -20.25
N ASP A 138 -4.01 -23.75 -20.77
CA ASP A 138 -2.94 -23.52 -21.73
C ASP A 138 -1.61 -23.17 -21.03
N THR A 139 -0.56 -23.93 -21.37
CA THR A 139 0.83 -23.69 -21.00
C THR A 139 1.34 -22.28 -21.31
N ALA A 140 0.83 -21.61 -22.35
CA ALA A 140 1.21 -20.23 -22.67
C ALA A 140 0.62 -19.20 -21.69
N GLN A 141 -0.50 -19.52 -21.02
CA GLN A 141 -1.15 -18.69 -20.02
C GLN A 141 -0.62 -18.93 -18.59
N ARG A 142 0.25 -19.93 -18.37
CA ARG A 142 0.95 -20.17 -17.09
C ARG A 142 1.95 -19.06 -16.74
N TYR A 143 2.35 -18.25 -17.72
CA TYR A 143 2.96 -16.95 -17.49
C TYR A 143 1.86 -15.92 -17.20
N THR A 144 1.04 -16.18 -16.17
CA THR A 144 0.13 -15.16 -15.65
C THR A 144 1.00 -13.97 -15.23
N PRO A 145 0.76 -12.77 -15.78
CA PRO A 145 1.49 -11.60 -15.32
C PRO A 145 1.29 -11.42 -13.83
N ALA A 146 2.18 -10.63 -13.22
CA ALA A 146 1.99 -10.14 -11.88
C ALA A 146 0.55 -9.68 -11.68
N GLN A 147 -0.08 -10.13 -10.58
CA GLN A 147 -1.45 -9.77 -10.28
C GLN A 147 -1.47 -8.30 -9.90
N SER A 148 -2.23 -7.50 -10.64
CA SER A 148 -2.31 -6.06 -10.46
C SER A 148 -3.74 -5.70 -10.07
N ILE A 149 -3.89 -4.97 -8.97
CA ILE A 149 -5.18 -4.39 -8.60
C ILE A 149 -5.07 -2.87 -8.65
N SER A 150 -6.06 -2.24 -9.27
CA SER A 150 -6.20 -0.78 -9.28
C SER A 150 -7.35 -0.39 -8.36
N MET A 151 -7.17 0.70 -7.61
CA MET A 151 -8.28 1.30 -6.86
C MET A 151 -9.31 1.82 -7.86
N THR A 152 -10.59 1.53 -7.58
CA THR A 152 -11.72 1.99 -8.39
C THR A 152 -12.35 3.26 -7.84
N CYS A 153 -12.00 3.62 -6.59
CA CYS A 153 -12.38 4.88 -5.97
C CYS A 153 -11.12 5.66 -5.56
N PRO A 154 -11.05 6.98 -5.82
CA PRO A 154 -9.87 7.78 -5.53
C PRO A 154 -9.61 7.85 -4.02
N ILE A 155 -8.34 7.77 -3.64
CA ILE A 155 -7.93 8.07 -2.26
C ILE A 155 -8.05 9.58 -2.05
N ILE A 156 -8.86 10.00 -1.09
CA ILE A 156 -9.08 11.42 -0.79
C ILE A 156 -8.57 11.69 0.63
N CYS A 157 -7.60 12.59 0.73
CA CYS A 157 -6.95 12.98 1.99
C CYS A 157 -7.17 14.47 2.21
N GLY A 158 -7.75 14.86 3.34
CA GLY A 158 -8.05 16.26 3.66
C GLY A 158 -7.62 16.67 5.06
N GLY A 159 -8.04 17.86 5.47
CA GLY A 159 -7.59 18.47 6.73
C GLY A 159 -6.16 18.97 6.66
N LEU A 160 -5.66 19.32 5.47
CA LEU A 160 -4.36 19.95 5.34
C LEU A 160 -4.42 21.36 5.93
N SER A 161 -3.72 21.60 7.03
CA SER A 161 -3.54 22.95 7.57
C SER A 161 -2.34 23.62 6.88
N ALA A 162 -2.50 24.05 5.63
CA ALA A 162 -1.43 24.73 4.92
C ALA A 162 -1.96 26.03 4.32
N SER A 163 -1.60 27.16 4.95
CA SER A 163 -2.12 28.49 4.66
C SER A 163 -1.42 29.21 3.49
N ASN A 164 -0.39 28.60 2.91
CA ASN A 164 0.47 29.21 1.88
C ASN A 164 0.63 28.25 0.70
N SER A 165 1.10 28.76 -0.43
CA SER A 165 1.55 27.91 -1.54
C SER A 165 2.71 27.01 -1.10
N PHE A 166 2.68 25.73 -1.45
CA PHE A 166 3.76 24.80 -1.14
C PHE A 166 3.79 23.63 -2.13
N GLN A 167 4.94 22.96 -2.18
CA GLN A 167 5.08 21.64 -2.79
C GLN A 167 5.64 20.69 -1.74
N ALA A 168 5.06 19.49 -1.66
CA ALA A 168 5.52 18.45 -0.75
C ALA A 168 5.64 17.12 -1.47
N SER A 169 6.79 16.46 -1.33
CA SER A 169 6.95 15.07 -1.71
C SER A 169 6.57 14.16 -0.56
N GLY A 170 5.95 13.04 -0.89
CA GLY A 170 5.49 12.06 0.06
C GLY A 170 5.63 10.64 -0.49
N THR A 171 5.30 9.70 0.37
CA THR A 171 5.34 8.27 0.06
C THR A 171 3.96 7.66 0.20
N VAL A 172 3.68 6.66 -0.63
CA VAL A 172 2.50 5.79 -0.51
C VAL A 172 2.98 4.42 -0.06
N ASP A 173 2.81 4.11 1.21
CA ASP A 173 3.13 2.81 1.77
C ASP A 173 1.94 1.86 1.59
N ILE A 174 2.17 0.68 1.01
CA ILE A 174 1.26 -0.46 1.11
C ILE A 174 1.81 -1.40 2.17
N ILE A 175 1.02 -1.69 3.18
CA ILE A 175 1.38 -2.53 4.32
C ILE A 175 0.42 -3.71 4.34
N GLY A 176 0.95 -4.92 4.49
CA GLY A 176 0.14 -6.13 4.46
C GLY A 176 0.91 -7.37 4.89
N PHE A 177 0.39 -8.51 4.50
CA PHE A 177 0.98 -9.82 4.75
C PHE A 177 0.85 -10.69 3.51
N SER A 178 1.85 -11.51 3.20
CA SER A 178 1.69 -12.62 2.28
C SER A 178 1.30 -13.87 3.05
N ARG A 179 0.29 -14.59 2.55
CA ARG A 179 -0.21 -15.85 3.08
C ARG A 179 0.15 -16.98 2.13
N ASP A 180 0.85 -18.00 2.61
CA ASP A 180 1.14 -19.19 1.82
C ASP A 180 0.04 -20.27 1.94
N SER A 181 0.24 -21.42 1.28
CA SER A 181 -0.71 -22.53 1.28
C SER A 181 -0.86 -23.23 2.64
N THR A 182 0.02 -22.97 3.59
CA THR A 182 -0.08 -23.48 4.97
C THR A 182 -0.81 -22.51 5.90
N GLY A 183 -1.09 -21.30 5.42
CA GLY A 183 -1.68 -20.21 6.19
C GLY A 183 -0.66 -19.36 6.94
N GLU A 184 0.65 -19.60 6.76
CA GLU A 184 1.68 -18.79 7.39
C GLU A 184 1.66 -17.36 6.83
N LEU A 185 1.75 -16.37 7.72
CA LEU A 185 1.74 -14.94 7.38
C LEU A 185 3.15 -14.36 7.45
N THR A 186 3.63 -13.81 6.34
CA THR A 186 4.88 -13.04 6.27
C THR A 186 4.55 -11.56 6.08
N PRO A 187 5.08 -10.62 6.89
CA PRO A 187 4.85 -9.19 6.68
C PRO A 187 5.38 -8.72 5.31
N GLU A 188 4.57 -7.93 4.60
CA GLU A 188 4.91 -7.36 3.30
C GLU A 188 4.78 -5.85 3.34
N ARG A 189 5.71 -5.16 2.66
CA ARG A 189 5.63 -3.72 2.47
C ARG A 189 6.20 -3.32 1.13
N THR A 190 5.59 -2.31 0.52
CA THR A 190 6.20 -1.55 -0.57
C THR A 190 5.90 -0.08 -0.42
N THR A 191 6.65 0.74 -1.13
CA THR A 191 6.56 2.20 -1.06
C THR A 191 6.59 2.78 -2.47
N GLY A 192 5.53 3.49 -2.84
CA GLY A 192 5.48 4.38 -3.99
C GLY A 192 5.74 5.83 -3.60
N PHE A 193 5.80 6.72 -4.60
CA PHE A 193 6.04 8.15 -4.39
C PHE A 193 4.91 8.99 -4.97
N ILE A 194 4.62 10.10 -4.30
CA ILE A 194 3.63 11.08 -4.74
C ILE A 194 4.10 12.47 -4.33
N SER A 195 3.65 13.50 -5.04
CA SER A 195 3.81 14.89 -4.67
C SER A 195 2.46 15.59 -4.61
N ILE A 196 2.31 16.52 -3.69
CA ILE A 196 1.16 17.41 -3.60
C ILE A 196 1.62 18.85 -3.77
N GLU A 197 0.78 19.65 -4.40
CA GLU A 197 1.03 21.07 -4.64
C GLU A 197 -0.20 21.88 -4.19
N SER A 198 0.01 22.87 -3.33
CA SER A 198 -0.98 23.90 -3.02
C SER A 198 -0.55 25.19 -3.68
N LEU A 199 -1.49 25.84 -4.37
CA LEU A 199 -1.23 27.12 -5.03
C LEU A 199 -1.39 28.32 -4.09
N GLY A 200 -1.82 28.09 -2.85
CA GLY A 200 -2.34 29.15 -1.98
C GLY A 200 -3.73 29.61 -2.43
N ASP A 201 -4.44 30.30 -1.54
CA ASP A 201 -5.66 31.03 -1.90
C ASP A 201 -5.32 32.42 -2.44
#